data_AF-A0A7Y7IYC8-F1
#
_entry.id   AF-A0A7Y7IYC8-F1
#
_cell.length_a   1.000
_cell.length_b   1.000
_cell.length_c   1.000
_cell.angle_alpha   90.00
_cell.angle_beta   90.00
_cell.angle_gamma   90.00
#
_symmetry.space_group_name_H-M   'P 1'
#
loop_
_entity.id
_entity.type
_entity.pdbx_description
1 polymer ?
#
loop_
_entity_poly.entity_id
_entity_poly.type
_entity_poly.pdbx_seq_one_letter_code
_entity_poly.pdbx_strand_id
1 'polypeptide(L)'
;MVLVLMLALGGSAWWWLSHSPQPLSWQGYADADFVRIAPTQAGMLTALHVARGAHVAAGQPLFDQDDVAERAARDQAARQFEESSRQLA
;
A
#
# COMPACT_ATOMS: atom_id res chain seq x y z
N MET A 1 47.23 32.82 -36.96
CA MET A 1 47.47 32.58 -35.51
C MET A 1 46.34 33.11 -34.63
N VAL A 2 45.98 34.39 -34.69
CA VAL A 2 44.92 34.99 -33.84
C VAL A 2 43.54 34.31 -34.00
N LEU A 3 43.15 33.98 -35.23
CA LEU A 3 41.85 33.37 -35.52
C LEU A 3 41.72 31.95 -34.94
N VAL A 4 42.83 31.22 -34.90
CA VAL A 4 42.90 29.88 -34.29
C VAL A 4 42.76 29.99 -32.76
N LEU A 5 43.37 31.00 -32.15
CA LEU A 5 43.23 31.25 -30.71
C LEU A 5 41.80 31.63 -30.33
N MET A 6 41.11 32.45 -31.13
CA MET A 6 39.71 32.79 -30.87
C MET A 6 38.77 31.60 -30.97
N LEU A 7 38.95 30.74 -31.98
CA LEU A 7 38.15 29.52 -32.11
C LEU A 7 38.41 28.53 -30.97
N ALA A 8 39.67 28.41 -30.52
CA ALA A 8 40.02 27.57 -29.38
C ALA A 8 39.39 28.07 -28.07
N LEU A 9 39.42 29.39 -27.83
CA LEU A 9 38.80 30.01 -26.65
C LEU A 9 37.27 29.96 -26.69
N GLY A 10 36.67 30.17 -27.87
CA GLY A 10 35.23 30.05 -28.06
C GLY A 10 34.75 28.62 -27.85
N GLY A 11 35.47 27.64 -28.40
CA GLY A 11 35.17 26.22 -28.23
C GLY A 11 35.29 25.74 -26.77
N SER A 12 36.31 26.19 -26.05
CA SER A 12 36.49 25.82 -24.64
C SER A 12 35.47 26.49 -23.71
N ALA A 13 35.14 27.76 -23.95
CA ALA A 13 34.09 28.46 -23.21
C ALA A 13 32.71 27.84 -23.47
N TRP A 14 32.42 27.49 -24.73
CA TRP A 14 31.18 26.81 -25.11
C TRP A 14 31.06 25.44 -24.45
N TRP A 15 32.14 24.64 -24.47
CA TRP A 15 32.18 23.33 -23.84
C TRP A 15 31.97 23.42 -22.32
N TRP A 16 32.62 24.38 -21.65
CA TRP A 16 32.49 24.54 -20.20
C TRP A 16 31.07 24.95 -19.78
N LEU A 17 30.43 25.83 -20.54
CA LEU A 17 29.06 26.28 -20.27
C LEU A 17 28.00 25.21 -20.57
N SER A 18 28.30 24.29 -21.51
CA SER A 18 27.37 23.23 -21.94
C SER A 18 27.59 21.89 -21.24
N HIS A 19 28.70 21.73 -20.51
CA HIS A 19 28.99 20.50 -19.78
C HIS A 19 28.12 20.41 -18.51
N SER A 20 26.90 19.91 -18.66
CA SER A 20 26.07 19.52 -17.50
C SER A 20 26.63 18.23 -16.91
N PRO A 21 27.04 18.19 -15.64
CA PRO A 21 27.49 16.96 -15.01
C PRO A 21 26.35 15.96 -15.01
N GLN A 22 26.64 14.71 -15.38
CA GLN A 22 25.64 13.65 -15.34
C GLN A 22 25.13 13.54 -13.90
N PRO A 23 23.80 13.52 -13.68
CA PRO A 23 23.25 13.37 -12.34
C PRO A 23 23.77 12.07 -11.74
N LEU A 24 24.23 12.15 -10.50
CA LEU A 24 24.76 11.01 -9.77
C LEU A 24 23.65 9.95 -9.66
N SER A 25 23.81 8.82 -10.35
CA SER A 25 22.87 7.70 -10.31
C SER A 25 23.35 6.68 -9.30
N TRP A 26 22.51 6.36 -8.32
CA TRP A 26 22.76 5.25 -7.40
C TRP A 26 22.05 4.00 -7.88
N GLN A 27 22.74 2.87 -7.77
CA GLN A 27 22.11 1.55 -7.90
C GLN A 27 21.61 1.14 -6.53
N GLY A 28 20.34 0.81 -6.43
CA GLY A 28 19.70 0.38 -5.19
C GLY A 28 18.60 -0.62 -5.48
N TYR A 29 18.24 -1.38 -4.46
CA TYR A 29 17.13 -2.33 -4.51
C TYR A 29 16.05 -1.87 -3.54
N ALA A 30 14.81 -1.82 -4.00
CA ALA A 30 13.67 -1.57 -3.15
C ALA A 30 13.12 -2.91 -2.69
N ASP A 31 12.97 -3.07 -1.38
CA ASP A 31 12.36 -4.25 -0.77
C ASP A 31 11.10 -3.85 -0.02
N ALA A 32 10.21 -4.82 0.21
CA ALA A 32 8.97 -4.63 0.95
C ALA A 32 8.57 -5.90 1.67
N ASP A 33 7.92 -5.74 2.82
CA ASP A 33 7.41 -6.86 3.58
C ASP A 33 6.21 -7.50 2.85
N PHE A 34 6.27 -8.82 2.69
CA PHE A 34 5.14 -9.59 2.19
C PHE A 34 4.31 -10.13 3.35
N VAL A 35 3.09 -9.61 3.51
CA VAL A 35 2.15 -10.08 4.53
C VAL A 35 1.12 -11.02 3.94
N ARG A 36 0.88 -12.14 4.64
CA ARG A 36 -0.19 -13.07 4.30
C ARG A 36 -1.43 -12.72 5.12
N ILE A 37 -2.47 -12.28 4.43
CA ILE A 37 -3.74 -11.95 5.07
C ILE A 37 -4.67 -13.16 4.99
N ALA A 38 -5.22 -13.53 6.14
CA ALA A 38 -6.15 -14.65 6.29
C ALA A 38 -7.16 -14.32 7.40
N PRO A 39 -8.37 -14.89 7.34
CA PRO A 39 -9.33 -14.74 8.43
C PRO A 39 -8.84 -15.41 9.71
N THR A 40 -9.24 -14.87 10.86
CA THR A 40 -8.92 -15.44 12.19
C THR A 40 -9.78 -16.65 12.53
N GLN A 41 -10.91 -16.82 11.83
CA GLN A 41 -11.87 -17.89 12.02
C GLN A 41 -12.11 -18.63 10.70
N ALA A 42 -12.32 -19.95 10.79
CA ALA A 42 -12.68 -20.75 9.63
C ALA A 42 -14.12 -20.42 9.21
N GLY A 43 -14.36 -20.27 7.90
CA GLY A 43 -15.68 -19.97 7.36
C GLY A 43 -15.68 -19.90 5.84
N MET A 44 -16.86 -20.01 5.22
CA MET A 44 -16.99 -19.90 3.77
C MET A 44 -16.86 -18.45 3.32
N LEU A 45 -16.07 -18.19 2.28
CA LEU A 45 -16.04 -16.88 1.64
C LEU A 45 -17.34 -16.63 0.88
N THR A 46 -17.98 -15.48 1.13
CA THR A 46 -19.22 -15.07 0.45
C THR A 46 -18.98 -14.01 -0.60
N ALA A 47 -17.92 -13.21 -0.46
CA ALA A 47 -17.49 -12.22 -1.44
C ALA A 47 -15.97 -12.00 -1.42
N LEU A 48 -15.41 -11.57 -2.56
CA LEU A 48 -14.03 -11.11 -2.69
C LEU A 48 -14.02 -9.72 -3.31
N HIS A 49 -13.46 -8.74 -2.60
CA HIS A 49 -13.51 -7.32 -2.95
C HIS A 49 -12.25 -6.81 -3.66
N VAL A 50 -11.27 -7.69 -3.86
CA VAL A 50 -9.97 -7.34 -4.42
C VAL A 50 -9.56 -8.29 -5.53
N ALA A 51 -8.70 -7.79 -6.42
CA ALA A 51 -8.09 -8.56 -7.49
C ALA A 51 -6.56 -8.48 -7.42
N ARG A 52 -5.89 -9.37 -8.14
CA ARG A 52 -4.42 -9.35 -8.23
C ARG A 52 -3.94 -8.00 -8.79
N GLY A 53 -2.97 -7.38 -8.11
CA GLY A 53 -2.41 -6.08 -8.48
C GLY A 53 -3.23 -4.87 -8.00
N ALA A 54 -4.34 -5.10 -7.30
CA ALA A 54 -5.10 -4.01 -6.67
C ALA A 54 -4.27 -3.32 -5.58
N HIS A 55 -4.37 -1.98 -5.52
CA HIS A 55 -3.87 -1.20 -4.40
C HIS A 55 -4.95 -1.15 -3.32
N VAL A 56 -4.57 -1.41 -2.07
CA VAL A 56 -5.49 -1.47 -0.93
C VAL A 56 -5.03 -0.55 0.18
N ALA A 57 -5.98 0.13 0.84
CA ALA A 57 -5.70 0.93 2.01
C ALA A 57 -5.81 0.10 3.30
N ALA A 58 -5.15 0.55 4.38
CA ALA A 58 -5.31 -0.07 5.69
C ALA A 58 -6.78 -0.01 6.14
N GLY A 59 -7.30 -1.14 6.63
CA GLY A 59 -8.70 -1.27 7.05
C GLY A 59 -9.70 -1.47 5.91
N GLN A 60 -9.26 -1.47 4.65
CA GLN A 60 -10.14 -1.78 3.52
C GLN A 60 -10.57 -3.26 3.58
N PRO A 61 -11.87 -3.57 3.54
CA PRO A 61 -12.36 -4.95 3.46
C PRO A 61 -11.83 -5.66 2.21
N LEU A 62 -11.28 -6.86 2.38
CA LEU A 62 -10.71 -7.65 1.28
C LEU A 62 -11.65 -8.76 0.81
N PHE A 63 -12.39 -9.36 1.73
CA PHE A 63 -13.35 -10.45 1.48
C PHE A 63 -14.39 -10.46 2.60
N ASP A 64 -15.54 -11.07 2.33
CA ASP A 64 -16.56 -11.36 3.34
C ASP A 64 -16.61 -12.87 3.62
N GLN A 65 -16.97 -13.21 4.86
CA GLN A 65 -17.24 -14.59 5.28
C GLN A 65 -18.70 -14.75 5.67
N ASP A 66 -19.20 -15.99 5.58
CA ASP A 66 -20.47 -16.34 6.21
C ASP A 66 -20.38 -16.10 7.72
N ASP A 67 -21.35 -15.34 8.23
CA ASP A 67 -21.41 -14.88 9.62
C ASP A 67 -22.78 -15.22 10.28
N VAL A 68 -23.53 -16.17 9.70
CA VAL A 68 -24.90 -16.48 10.15
C VAL A 68 -24.89 -17.02 11.58
N ALA A 69 -23.96 -17.93 11.89
CA ALA A 69 -23.83 -18.52 13.22
C ALA A 69 -23.39 -17.47 14.26
N GLU A 70 -22.46 -16.60 13.88
CA GLU A 70 -21.91 -15.52 14.70
C GLU A 70 -22.98 -14.48 15.03
N ARG A 71 -23.80 -14.11 14.04
CA ARG A 71 -24.95 -13.22 14.23
C ARG A 71 -25.99 -13.84 15.17
N ALA A 72 -26.35 -15.11 14.95
CA ALA A 72 -27.31 -15.81 15.80
C ALA A 72 -26.82 -15.91 17.25
N ALA A 73 -25.54 -16.25 17.46
CA ALA A 73 -24.92 -16.34 18.79
C ALA A 73 -24.88 -14.97 19.50
N ARG A 74 -24.52 -13.90 18.77
CA ARG A 74 -24.54 -12.54 19.29
C ARG A 74 -25.95 -12.15 19.74
N ASP A 75 -26.95 -12.40 18.89
CA ASP A 75 -28.34 -12.03 19.17
C ASP A 75 -28.91 -12.80 20.37
N GLN A 76 -28.54 -14.09 20.51
CA GLN A 76 -28.89 -14.87 21.69
C GLN A 76 -28.27 -14.30 22.97
N ALA A 77 -26.98 -13.98 22.94
CA ALA A 77 -26.28 -13.39 24.07
C ALA A 77 -26.87 -12.03 24.48
N ALA A 78 -27.24 -11.21 23.50
CA ALA A 78 -27.90 -9.92 23.73
C ALA A 78 -29.25 -10.08 24.45
N ARG A 79 -30.09 -11.03 24.01
CA ARG A 79 -31.37 -11.33 24.68
C ARG A 79 -31.16 -11.81 26.12
N GLN A 80 -30.21 -12.70 26.35
CA GLN A 80 -29.93 -13.22 27.69
C GLN A 80 -29.40 -12.13 28.63
N PHE A 81 -28.61 -11.19 28.13
CA PHE A 81 -28.17 -10.01 28.87
C PHE A 81 -29.36 -9.10 29.24
N GLU A 82 -30.25 -8.83 28.29
CA GLU A 82 -31.44 -8.01 28.52
C GLU A 82 -32.34 -8.63 29.60
N GLU A 83 -32.59 -9.94 29.54
CA GLU A 83 -33.37 -10.67 30.54
C GLU A 83 -32.73 -10.57 31.94
N SER A 84 -31.42 -10.77 32.03
CA SER A 84 -30.69 -10.70 33.30
C SER A 84 -30.71 -9.28 33.88
N SER A 85 -30.55 -8.26 33.03
CA SER A 85 -30.60 -6.86 33.47
C SER A 85 -31.97 -6.47 34.02
N ARG A 86 -33.05 -7.01 33.46
CA ARG A 86 -34.42 -6.80 33.95
C ARG A 86 -34.68 -7.46 35.30
N GLN A 87 -34.00 -8.56 35.62
CA GLN A 87 -34.15 -9.24 36.91
C GLN A 87 -33.44 -8.50 38.05
N LEU A 88 -32.51 -7.59 37.73
CA LEU A 88 -31.74 -6.80 38.70
C LEU A 88 -32.29 -5.37 38.91
N ALA A 89 -33.29 -4.95 38.12
CA ALA A 89 -33.97 -3.66 38.22
C ALA A 89 -35.24 -3.77 39.08
#